data_AF-A0A354Z4U4-F1
#
_entry.id   AF-A0A354Z4U4-F1
#
_cell.length_a   1.000
_cell.length_b   1.000
_cell.length_c   1.000
_cell.angle_alpha   90.00
_cell.angle_beta   90.00
_cell.angle_gamma   90.00
#
_symmetry.space_group_name_H-M   'P 1'
#
loop_
_entity.id
_entity.type
_entity.pdbx_description
1 polymer ?
#
loop_
_entity_poly.entity_id
_entity_poly.type
_entity_poly.pdbx_seq_one_letter_code
_entity_poly.pdbx_strand_id
1 'polypeptide(L)'
;LKIQREALKKEKDEESKQRLADLETEIGKLEREFNDLEEIWKAEKATLTGATRIKEQIEQLKIDLDAALRRQDMARASEIQYGKLPELERQLKAAQEVEQQGFRLLQDKVTAEEIAEVVSRWTGIPVSKMLEGEREKLLKMEQSLHARVIGQDEAVKAVSDAIRRSRAGLSDPNRPNGSFLFLGPTGVGKTELCKALAGFLFDTEEAMVRIDMSEFMEKHSVARLIGAPPGYVGYEEGGYLTEAVRRRPYSVLLLDEVEKAHPDVFNVLLQV
;
A
#
# COMPACT_ATOMS: atom_id res chain seq x y z
N LEU A 1 7.06 -35.09 18.37
CA LEU A 1 7.24 -36.54 18.11
C LEU A 1 8.62 -37.06 18.51
N LYS A 2 9.75 -36.65 17.90
CA LYS A 2 11.09 -37.16 18.29
C LYS A 2 11.43 -37.01 19.78
N ILE A 3 11.09 -35.88 20.39
CA ILE A 3 11.26 -35.64 21.85
C ILE A 3 10.38 -36.60 22.67
N GLN A 4 9.15 -36.83 22.22
CA GLN A 4 8.19 -37.73 22.86
C GLN A 4 8.61 -39.21 22.74
N ARG A 5 9.24 -39.60 21.62
CA ARG A 5 9.86 -40.91 21.44
C ARG A 5 10.94 -41.19 22.50
N GLU A 6 11.83 -40.22 22.73
CA GLU A 6 12.89 -40.34 23.74
C GLU A 6 12.37 -40.36 25.18
N ALA A 7 11.21 -39.74 25.43
CA ALA A 7 10.52 -39.85 26.71
C ALA A 7 9.90 -41.24 26.91
N LEU A 8 9.16 -41.75 25.91
CA LEU A 8 8.48 -43.05 25.97
C LEU A 8 9.43 -44.25 26.04
N LYS A 9 10.65 -44.15 25.51
CA LYS A 9 11.69 -45.19 25.64
C LYS A 9 12.09 -45.51 27.08
N LYS A 10 11.84 -44.61 28.04
CA LYS A 10 12.18 -44.80 29.45
C LYS A 10 11.07 -45.51 30.24
N GLU A 11 9.87 -45.61 29.67
CA GLU A 11 8.72 -46.27 30.28
C GLU A 11 8.71 -47.77 29.95
N LYS A 12 8.10 -48.59 30.82
CA LYS A 12 8.18 -50.07 30.76
C LYS A 12 6.83 -50.77 30.63
N ASP A 13 5.74 -50.05 30.77
CA ASP A 13 4.38 -50.57 30.64
C ASP A 13 4.04 -50.89 29.17
N GLU A 14 3.14 -51.86 28.98
CA GLU A 14 2.77 -52.36 27.66
C GLU A 14 2.05 -51.29 26.81
N GLU A 15 1.31 -50.38 27.44
CA GLU A 15 0.63 -49.29 26.75
C GLU A 15 1.62 -48.28 26.15
N SER A 16 2.66 -47.89 26.89
CA SER A 16 3.74 -47.02 26.41
C SER A 16 4.62 -47.67 25.35
N LYS A 17 4.82 -49.00 25.39
CA LYS A 17 5.49 -49.72 24.29
C LYS A 17 4.68 -49.70 22.99
N GLN A 18 3.36 -49.86 23.08
CA GLN A 18 2.50 -49.81 21.91
C GLN A 18 2.42 -48.40 21.33
N ARG A 19 2.28 -47.37 22.17
CA ARG A 19 2.36 -45.96 21.76
C ARG A 19 3.72 -45.61 21.14
N LEU A 20 4.82 -46.17 21.65
CA LEU A 20 6.15 -45.97 21.07
C LEU A 20 6.22 -46.54 19.64
N ALA A 21 5.67 -47.74 19.40
CA ALA A 21 5.65 -48.36 18.08
C ALA A 21 4.80 -47.56 17.07
N ASP A 22 3.63 -47.08 17.50
CA ASP A 22 2.77 -46.21 16.68
C ASP A 22 3.48 -44.89 16.34
N LEU A 23 4.13 -44.27 17.34
CA LEU A 23 4.87 -43.02 17.19
C LEU A 23 6.11 -43.18 16.30
N GLU A 24 6.81 -44.31 16.36
CA GLU A 24 7.94 -44.61 15.46
C GLU A 24 7.48 -44.78 14.01
N THR A 25 6.32 -45.40 13.81
CA THR A 25 5.70 -45.52 12.48
C THR A 25 5.32 -44.14 11.92
N GLU A 26 4.72 -43.28 12.75
CA GLU A 26 4.35 -41.92 12.37
C GLU A 26 5.57 -41.04 12.08
N ILE A 27 6.63 -41.13 12.91
CA ILE A 27 7.90 -40.44 12.65
C ILE A 27 8.49 -40.90 11.33
N GLY A 28 8.52 -42.20 11.05
CA GLY A 28 9.04 -42.73 9.79
C GLY A 28 8.26 -42.23 8.56
N LYS A 29 6.95 -42.04 8.70
CA LYS A 29 6.12 -41.43 7.64
C LYS A 29 6.46 -39.95 7.43
N LEU A 30 6.50 -39.16 8.51
CA LEU A 30 6.79 -37.73 8.44
C LEU A 30 8.23 -37.43 8.03
N GLU A 31 9.20 -38.30 8.35
CA GLU A 31 10.59 -38.18 7.88
C GLU A 31 10.70 -38.36 6.36
N ARG A 32 9.92 -39.27 5.78
CA ARG A 32 9.85 -39.41 4.32
C ARG A 32 9.23 -38.18 3.68
N GLU A 33 8.08 -37.74 4.19
CA GLU A 33 7.42 -36.52 3.70
C GLU A 33 8.34 -35.29 3.81
N PHE A 34 9.09 -35.17 4.91
CA PHE A 34 10.07 -34.10 5.08
C PHE A 34 11.19 -34.17 4.05
N ASN A 35 11.80 -35.33 3.85
CA ASN A 35 12.88 -35.48 2.88
C ASN A 35 12.42 -35.18 1.46
N ASP A 36 11.22 -35.65 1.09
CA ASP A 36 10.62 -35.36 -0.22
C ASP A 36 10.44 -33.84 -0.43
N LEU A 37 9.92 -33.14 0.58
CA LEU A 37 9.77 -31.68 0.53
C LEU A 37 11.12 -30.94 0.56
N GLU A 38 12.10 -31.44 1.30
CA GLU A 38 13.44 -30.84 1.38
C GLU A 38 14.16 -30.93 0.03
N GLU A 39 14.04 -32.04 -0.69
CA GLU A 39 14.59 -32.19 -2.04
C GLU A 39 13.94 -31.21 -3.02
N ILE A 40 12.61 -31.08 -2.99
CA ILE A 40 11.88 -30.10 -3.79
C ILE A 40 12.39 -28.69 -3.47
N TRP A 41 12.44 -28.30 -2.20
CA TRP A 41 12.90 -26.97 -1.79
C TRP A 41 14.35 -26.69 -2.22
N LYS A 42 15.25 -27.66 -2.11
CA LYS A 42 16.65 -27.52 -2.57
C LYS A 42 16.73 -27.31 -4.08
N ALA A 43 15.93 -28.04 -4.87
CA ALA A 43 15.89 -27.89 -6.32
C ALA A 43 15.33 -26.51 -6.74
N GLU A 44 14.24 -26.07 -6.10
CA GLU A 44 13.65 -24.74 -6.33
C GLU A 44 14.67 -23.63 -6.00
N LYS A 45 15.31 -23.72 -4.83
CA LYS A 45 16.32 -22.76 -4.38
C LYS A 45 17.54 -22.71 -5.30
N ALA A 46 18.02 -23.86 -5.79
CA ALA A 46 19.14 -23.92 -6.72
C ALA A 46 18.82 -23.23 -8.04
N THR A 47 17.61 -23.42 -8.56
CA THR A 47 17.11 -22.77 -9.79
C THR A 47 17.10 -21.26 -9.62
N LEU A 48 16.51 -20.75 -8.53
CA LEU A 48 16.43 -19.33 -8.23
C LEU A 48 17.81 -18.67 -8.03
N THR A 49 18.71 -19.36 -7.32
CA THR A 49 20.09 -18.88 -7.10
C THR A 49 20.85 -18.82 -8.43
N GLY A 50 20.65 -19.80 -9.31
CA GLY A 50 21.20 -19.82 -10.66
C GLY A 50 20.71 -18.64 -11.50
N ALA A 51 19.39 -18.40 -11.55
CA ALA A 51 18.80 -17.29 -12.27
C ALA A 51 19.28 -15.93 -11.73
N THR A 52 19.42 -15.78 -10.42
CA THR A 52 19.93 -14.57 -9.77
C THR A 52 21.37 -14.29 -10.19
N ARG A 53 22.24 -15.31 -10.18
CA ARG A 53 23.63 -15.16 -10.61
C ARG A 53 23.76 -14.76 -12.08
N ILE A 54 22.89 -15.30 -12.96
CA ILE A 54 22.86 -14.91 -14.37
C ILE A 54 22.44 -13.44 -14.51
N LYS A 55 21.42 -12.98 -13.74
CA LYS A 55 21.02 -11.57 -13.72
C LYS A 55 22.17 -10.65 -13.27
N GLU A 56 22.90 -11.02 -12.23
CA GLU A 56 24.08 -10.27 -11.76
C GLU A 56 25.16 -10.17 -12.84
N GLN A 57 25.44 -11.26 -13.57
CA GLN A 57 26.40 -11.27 -14.67
C GLN A 57 25.95 -10.38 -15.83
N ILE A 58 24.67 -10.40 -16.19
CA ILE A 58 24.09 -9.51 -17.21
C ILE A 58 24.26 -8.05 -16.81
N GLU A 59 23.96 -7.70 -15.57
CA GLU A 59 24.09 -6.32 -15.09
C GLU A 59 25.55 -5.86 -15.08
N GLN A 60 26.48 -6.72 -14.65
CA GLN A 60 27.90 -6.44 -14.73
C GLN A 60 28.37 -6.22 -16.17
N LEU A 61 27.89 -7.04 -17.12
CA LEU A 61 28.23 -6.87 -18.54
C LEU A 61 27.66 -5.58 -19.14
N LYS A 62 26.48 -5.13 -18.71
CA LYS A 62 25.92 -3.83 -19.13
C LYS A 62 26.79 -2.68 -18.64
N ILE A 63 27.24 -2.72 -17.38
CA ILE A 63 28.17 -1.74 -16.83
C ILE A 63 29.50 -1.75 -17.60
N ASP A 64 30.04 -2.93 -17.89
CA ASP A 64 31.26 -3.11 -18.67
C ASP A 64 31.11 -2.61 -20.11
N LEU A 65 29.94 -2.80 -20.73
CA LEU A 65 29.62 -2.28 -22.07
C LEU A 65 29.65 -0.75 -22.07
N ASP A 66 28.97 -0.12 -21.12
CA ASP A 66 28.98 1.35 -20.97
C ASP A 66 30.38 1.88 -20.70
N ALA A 67 31.19 1.16 -19.92
CA ALA A 67 32.59 1.50 -19.69
C ALA A 67 33.44 1.38 -20.97
N ALA A 68 33.23 0.32 -21.77
CA ALA A 68 33.94 0.11 -23.04
C ALA A 68 33.57 1.19 -24.06
N LEU A 69 32.29 1.55 -24.18
CA LEU A 69 31.80 2.62 -25.05
C LEU A 69 32.41 3.98 -24.67
N ARG A 70 32.45 4.31 -23.37
CA ARG A 70 33.09 5.55 -22.88
C ARG A 70 34.59 5.61 -23.19
N ARG A 71 35.27 4.46 -23.20
CA ARG A 71 36.70 4.35 -23.55
C ARG A 71 36.95 4.20 -25.06
N GLN A 72 35.89 4.18 -25.87
CA GLN A 72 35.93 3.90 -27.31
C GLN A 72 36.57 2.55 -27.67
N ASP A 73 36.55 1.58 -26.74
CA ASP A 73 36.98 0.21 -27.00
C ASP A 73 35.86 -0.56 -27.71
N MET A 74 35.79 -0.36 -29.02
CA MET A 74 34.74 -0.94 -29.87
C MET A 74 34.84 -2.47 -29.98
N ALA A 75 36.03 -3.04 -29.82
CA ALA A 75 36.24 -4.48 -29.86
C ALA A 75 35.56 -5.16 -28.66
N ARG A 76 35.85 -4.67 -27.45
CA ARG A 76 35.23 -5.18 -26.23
C ARG A 76 33.73 -4.90 -26.18
N ALA A 77 33.30 -3.73 -26.65
CA ALA A 77 31.87 -3.41 -26.74
C ALA A 77 31.13 -4.40 -27.66
N SER A 78 31.69 -4.71 -28.85
CA SER A 78 31.10 -5.68 -29.78
C SER A 78 31.06 -7.10 -29.21
N GLU A 79 32.11 -7.54 -28.51
CA GLU A 79 32.15 -8.87 -27.87
C GLU A 79 31.04 -9.03 -26.81
N ILE A 80 30.83 -7.98 -25.99
CA ILE A 80 29.78 -7.99 -24.98
C ILE A 80 28.40 -7.94 -25.62
N GLN A 81 28.18 -6.98 -26.51
CA GLN A 81 26.86 -6.69 -27.09
C GLN A 81 26.33 -7.80 -28.00
N TYR A 82 27.20 -8.45 -28.78
CA TYR A 82 26.78 -9.47 -29.76
C TYR A 82 27.16 -10.89 -29.37
N GLY A 83 28.02 -11.08 -28.36
CA GLY A 83 28.44 -12.40 -27.88
C GLY A 83 27.85 -12.73 -26.52
N LYS A 84 28.49 -12.22 -25.47
CA LYS A 84 28.23 -12.63 -24.08
C LYS A 84 26.84 -12.26 -23.58
N LEU A 85 26.36 -11.05 -23.89
CA LEU A 85 25.08 -10.57 -23.39
C LEU A 85 23.90 -11.36 -23.99
N PRO A 86 23.79 -11.58 -25.32
CA PRO A 86 22.75 -12.44 -25.89
C PRO A 86 22.77 -13.88 -25.38
N GLU A 87 23.95 -14.44 -25.09
CA GLU A 87 24.08 -15.79 -24.55
C GLU A 87 23.48 -15.90 -23.14
N LEU A 88 23.84 -14.98 -22.25
CA LEU A 88 23.30 -14.95 -20.89
C LEU A 88 21.82 -14.60 -20.86
N GLU A 89 21.34 -13.72 -21.75
CA GLU A 89 19.90 -13.43 -21.86
C GLU A 89 19.09 -14.65 -22.29
N ARG A 90 19.62 -15.48 -23.21
CA ARG A 90 18.99 -16.77 -23.57
C ARG A 90 18.98 -17.75 -22.40
N GLN A 91 20.08 -17.85 -21.66
CA GLN A 91 20.17 -18.72 -20.48
C GLN A 91 19.20 -18.26 -19.38
N LEU A 92 19.09 -16.95 -19.15
CA LEU A 92 18.14 -16.38 -18.19
C LEU A 92 16.70 -16.70 -18.59
N LYS A 93 16.36 -16.54 -19.88
CA LYS A 93 15.01 -16.81 -20.38
C LYS A 93 14.65 -18.29 -20.22
N ALA A 94 15.57 -19.20 -20.50
CA ALA A 94 15.38 -20.63 -20.27
C ALA A 94 15.19 -20.96 -18.78
N ALA A 95 15.96 -20.33 -17.88
CA ALA A 95 15.79 -20.49 -16.44
C ALA A 95 14.42 -19.95 -15.96
N GLN A 96 13.97 -18.82 -16.51
CA GLN A 96 12.67 -18.22 -16.19
C GLN A 96 11.47 -19.05 -16.70
N GLU A 97 11.60 -19.77 -17.81
CA GLU A 97 10.55 -20.69 -18.29
C GLU A 97 10.32 -21.84 -17.30
N VAL A 98 11.37 -22.30 -16.61
CA VAL A 98 11.26 -23.28 -15.51
C VAL A 98 10.55 -22.65 -14.30
N GLU A 99 10.86 -21.39 -13.97
CA GLU A 99 10.16 -20.65 -12.90
C GLU A 99 8.67 -20.43 -13.22
N GLN A 100 8.30 -20.28 -14.50
CA GLN A 100 6.91 -20.08 -14.93
C GLN A 100 6.01 -21.31 -14.72
N GLN A 101 6.57 -22.51 -14.62
CA GLN A 101 5.81 -23.72 -14.27
C GLN A 101 5.35 -23.71 -12.81
N GLY A 102 5.82 -22.73 -12.02
CA GLY A 102 5.41 -22.50 -10.64
C GLY A 102 6.23 -23.32 -9.66
N PHE A 103 6.80 -22.64 -8.68
CA PHE A 103 7.37 -23.28 -7.50
C PHE A 103 6.26 -23.70 -6.54
N ARG A 104 6.42 -24.86 -5.91
CA ARG A 104 5.47 -25.43 -4.95
C ARG A 104 5.72 -24.92 -3.53
N LEU A 105 6.98 -24.70 -3.16
CA LEU A 105 7.37 -24.35 -1.79
C LEU A 105 7.93 -22.94 -1.65
N LEU A 106 8.53 -22.40 -2.72
CA LEU A 106 9.15 -21.08 -2.72
C LEU A 106 8.31 -20.07 -3.50
N GLN A 107 8.01 -18.93 -2.88
CA GLN A 107 7.33 -17.82 -3.54
C GLN A 107 8.36 -16.73 -3.86
N ASP A 108 8.64 -16.52 -5.14
CA ASP A 108 9.65 -15.58 -5.63
C ASP A 108 9.03 -14.30 -6.23
N LYS A 109 7.74 -14.34 -6.54
CA LYS A 109 7.02 -13.25 -7.21
C LYS A 109 6.32 -12.37 -6.19
N VAL A 110 6.72 -11.10 -6.17
CA VAL A 110 6.04 -10.07 -5.38
C VAL A 110 4.68 -9.78 -5.97
N THR A 111 3.63 -10.18 -5.25
CA THR A 111 2.23 -9.94 -5.62
C THR A 111 1.66 -8.71 -4.91
N ALA A 112 0.45 -8.30 -5.31
CA ALA A 112 -0.28 -7.23 -4.62
C ALA A 112 -0.54 -7.57 -3.14
N GLU A 113 -0.68 -8.85 -2.79
CA GLU A 113 -0.88 -9.30 -1.40
C GLU A 113 0.36 -9.06 -0.55
N GLU A 114 1.55 -9.40 -1.06
CA GLU A 114 2.81 -9.17 -0.35
C GLU A 114 3.09 -7.69 -0.12
N ILE A 115 2.82 -6.85 -1.14
CA ILE A 115 2.93 -5.40 -0.99
C ILE A 115 1.93 -4.89 0.05
N ALA A 116 0.68 -5.35 -0.02
CA ALA A 116 -0.37 -4.95 0.92
C ALA A 116 -0.03 -5.36 2.36
N GLU A 117 0.57 -6.52 2.61
CA GLU A 117 1.03 -6.93 3.94
C GLU A 117 2.08 -6.00 4.55
N VAL A 118 3.04 -5.55 3.72
CA VAL A 118 4.09 -4.61 4.16
C VAL A 118 3.48 -3.25 4.48
N VAL A 119 2.66 -2.71 3.57
CA VAL A 119 2.00 -1.41 3.77
C VAL A 119 1.02 -1.48 4.94
N SER A 120 0.31 -2.59 5.12
CA SER A 120 -0.57 -2.84 6.27
C SER A 120 0.20 -2.77 7.58
N ARG A 121 1.38 -3.39 7.66
CA ARG A 121 2.25 -3.33 8.85
C ARG A 121 2.68 -1.91 9.20
N TRP A 122 2.91 -1.06 8.20
CA TRP A 122 3.31 0.34 8.42
C TRP A 122 2.15 1.26 8.76
N THR A 123 1.00 1.05 8.13
CA THR A 123 -0.15 1.97 8.20
C THR A 123 -1.22 1.53 9.20
N GLY A 124 -1.23 0.26 9.61
CA GLY A 124 -2.30 -0.35 10.41
C GLY A 124 -3.58 -0.63 9.61
N ILE A 125 -3.63 -0.33 8.31
CA ILE A 125 -4.81 -0.56 7.47
C ILE A 125 -4.86 -2.05 7.10
N PRO A 126 -5.98 -2.77 7.30
CA PRO A 126 -6.08 -4.19 6.97
C PRO A 126 -5.89 -4.49 5.48
N VAL A 127 -5.17 -5.57 5.15
CA VAL A 127 -4.94 -6.04 3.78
C VAL A 127 -6.24 -6.22 2.99
N SER A 128 -7.29 -6.75 3.65
CA SER A 128 -8.61 -6.92 3.04
C SER A 128 -9.23 -5.62 2.52
N LYS A 129 -8.94 -4.48 3.17
CA LYS A 129 -9.41 -3.17 2.72
C LYS A 129 -8.58 -2.63 1.54
N MET A 130 -7.30 -2.95 1.49
CA MET A 130 -6.41 -2.51 0.40
C MET A 130 -6.66 -3.27 -0.90
N LEU A 131 -7.02 -4.55 -0.80
CA LEU A 131 -7.34 -5.40 -1.94
C LEU A 131 -8.81 -5.29 -2.38
N GLU A 132 -9.63 -4.56 -1.63
CA GLU A 132 -11.03 -4.31 -2.00
C GLU A 132 -11.09 -3.50 -3.29
N GLY A 133 -11.86 -3.99 -4.27
CA GLY A 133 -12.05 -3.29 -5.53
C GLY A 133 -12.77 -1.95 -5.31
N GLU A 134 -12.15 -0.85 -5.77
CA GLU A 134 -12.66 0.52 -5.59
C GLU A 134 -14.12 0.67 -6.07
N ARG A 135 -14.50 -0.01 -7.15
CA ARG A 135 -15.88 0.00 -7.66
C ARG A 135 -16.87 -0.56 -6.64
N GLU A 136 -16.58 -1.73 -6.07
CA GLU A 136 -17.48 -2.38 -5.12
C GLU A 136 -17.55 -1.58 -3.82
N LYS A 137 -16.41 -1.05 -3.36
CA LYS A 137 -16.33 -0.12 -2.23
C LYS A 137 -17.31 1.04 -2.45
N LEU A 138 -17.16 1.79 -3.53
CA LEU A 138 -17.99 2.98 -3.83
C LEU A 138 -19.50 2.70 -4.00
N LEU A 139 -19.88 1.49 -4.44
CA LEU A 139 -21.29 1.10 -4.55
C LEU A 139 -21.96 0.88 -3.19
N LYS A 140 -21.17 0.60 -2.15
CA LYS A 140 -21.64 0.42 -0.77
C LYS A 140 -21.50 1.68 0.08
N MET A 141 -21.11 2.81 -0.51
CA MET A 141 -20.76 4.03 0.22
C MET A 141 -21.88 4.52 1.15
N GLU A 142 -23.11 4.67 0.66
CA GLU A 142 -24.23 5.12 1.48
C GLU A 142 -24.46 4.20 2.67
N GLN A 143 -24.46 2.89 2.43
CA GLN A 143 -24.64 1.89 3.48
C GLN A 143 -23.54 1.99 4.54
N SER A 144 -22.28 2.14 4.11
CA SER A 144 -21.15 2.30 5.02
C SER A 144 -21.19 3.61 5.80
N LEU A 145 -21.59 4.72 5.18
CA LEU A 145 -21.75 6.01 5.85
C LEU A 145 -22.90 5.96 6.87
N HIS A 146 -24.02 5.32 6.52
CA HIS A 146 -25.17 5.15 7.42
C HIS A 146 -24.91 4.24 8.62
N ALA A 147 -23.84 3.43 8.60
CA ALA A 147 -23.41 2.68 9.78
C ALA A 147 -22.99 3.60 10.94
N ARG A 148 -22.65 4.87 10.65
CA ARG A 148 -22.27 5.88 11.64
C ARG A 148 -23.19 7.10 11.64
N VAL A 149 -23.67 7.51 10.46
CA VAL A 149 -24.50 8.70 10.29
C VAL A 149 -25.97 8.28 10.27
N ILE A 150 -26.68 8.62 11.34
CA ILE A 150 -28.12 8.33 11.48
C ILE A 150 -28.92 9.43 10.79
N GLY A 151 -29.77 9.05 9.83
CA GLY A 151 -30.53 9.99 9.01
C GLY A 151 -29.64 10.77 8.03
N GLN A 152 -29.98 12.04 7.78
CA GLN A 152 -29.27 12.91 6.81
C GLN A 152 -29.19 12.29 5.40
N ASP A 153 -30.22 11.54 5.00
CA ASP A 153 -30.23 10.72 3.78
C ASP A 153 -29.90 11.54 2.52
N GLU A 154 -30.40 12.77 2.45
CA GLU A 154 -30.11 13.69 1.35
C GLU A 154 -28.62 14.05 1.28
N ALA A 155 -28.00 14.39 2.41
CA ALA A 155 -26.59 14.76 2.48
C ALA A 155 -25.69 13.57 2.15
N VAL A 156 -25.98 12.40 2.71
CA VAL A 156 -25.23 11.15 2.44
C VAL A 156 -25.30 10.81 0.95
N LYS A 157 -26.48 10.88 0.34
CA LYS A 157 -26.68 10.61 -1.08
C LYS A 157 -25.95 11.62 -1.96
N ALA A 158 -26.08 12.92 -1.67
CA ALA A 158 -25.44 13.99 -2.44
C ALA A 158 -23.90 13.87 -2.44
N VAL A 159 -23.32 13.56 -1.27
CA VAL A 159 -21.88 13.30 -1.14
C VAL A 159 -21.48 12.05 -1.94
N SER A 160 -22.21 10.96 -1.80
CA SER A 160 -21.90 9.69 -2.47
C SER A 160 -21.96 9.81 -3.98
N ASP A 161 -22.99 10.49 -4.51
CA ASP A 161 -23.14 10.74 -5.95
C ASP A 161 -22.03 11.63 -6.51
N ALA A 162 -21.60 12.66 -5.78
CA ALA A 162 -20.50 13.52 -6.21
C ALA A 162 -19.16 12.78 -6.26
N ILE A 163 -18.83 12.01 -5.20
CA ILE A 163 -17.59 11.23 -5.15
C ILE A 163 -17.58 10.17 -6.26
N ARG A 164 -18.68 9.46 -6.48
CA ARG A 164 -18.78 8.48 -7.58
C ARG A 164 -18.58 9.11 -8.95
N ARG A 165 -19.17 10.27 -9.21
CA ARG A 165 -18.95 11.01 -10.47
C ARG A 165 -17.48 11.37 -10.67
N SER A 166 -16.81 11.85 -9.61
CA SER A 166 -15.39 12.17 -9.67
C SER A 166 -14.53 10.94 -9.96
N ARG A 167 -14.78 9.82 -9.26
CA ARG A 167 -14.03 8.57 -9.46
C ARG A 167 -14.31 7.88 -10.79
N ALA A 168 -15.48 8.13 -11.39
CA ALA A 168 -15.80 7.70 -12.74
C ALA A 168 -15.16 8.58 -13.84
N GLY A 169 -14.37 9.60 -13.48
CA GLY A 169 -13.74 10.51 -14.44
C GLY A 169 -14.74 11.44 -15.15
N LEU A 170 -15.93 11.64 -14.57
CA LEU A 170 -16.96 12.53 -15.12
C LEU A 170 -16.84 13.97 -14.61
N SER A 171 -15.89 14.23 -13.71
CA SER A 171 -15.56 15.56 -13.17
C SER A 171 -14.25 16.08 -13.77
N ASP A 172 -14.04 17.39 -13.70
CA ASP A 172 -12.75 18.02 -14.08
C ASP A 172 -11.61 17.47 -13.21
N PRO A 173 -10.54 16.90 -13.79
CA PRO A 173 -9.42 16.33 -13.05
C PRO A 173 -8.59 17.38 -12.28
N ASN A 174 -8.73 18.67 -12.59
CA ASN A 174 -8.05 19.75 -11.87
C ASN A 174 -8.83 20.25 -10.65
N ARG A 175 -9.93 19.59 -10.28
CA ARG A 175 -10.77 19.96 -9.13
C ARG A 175 -10.72 18.89 -8.04
N PRO A 176 -11.07 19.24 -6.79
CA PRO A 176 -11.20 18.27 -5.71
C PRO A 176 -12.25 17.19 -6.04
N ASN A 177 -12.08 16.01 -5.44
CA ASN A 177 -13.02 14.88 -5.62
C ASN A 177 -14.47 15.21 -5.24
N GLY A 178 -14.66 16.22 -4.40
CA GLY A 178 -15.95 16.79 -4.04
C GLY A 178 -15.74 18.07 -3.22
N SER A 179 -16.63 19.04 -3.42
CA SER A 179 -16.71 20.26 -2.61
C SER A 179 -18.15 20.43 -2.16
N PHE A 180 -18.35 20.57 -0.86
CA PHE A 180 -19.67 20.52 -0.24
C PHE A 180 -19.82 21.65 0.77
N LEU A 181 -21.03 22.22 0.83
CA LEU A 181 -21.43 23.19 1.85
C LEU A 181 -22.54 22.58 2.71
N PHE A 182 -22.24 22.25 3.96
CA PHE A 182 -23.20 21.65 4.87
C PHE A 182 -23.96 22.72 5.69
N LEU A 183 -25.24 22.89 5.36
CA LEU A 183 -26.15 23.81 6.03
C LEU A 183 -27.05 23.05 7.02
N GLY A 184 -27.36 23.66 8.17
CA GLY A 184 -28.17 23.02 9.21
C GLY A 184 -27.71 23.34 10.64
N PRO A 185 -28.44 22.87 11.66
CA PRO A 185 -28.11 23.12 13.07
C PRO A 185 -26.77 22.51 13.49
N THR A 186 -26.24 22.94 14.62
CA THR A 186 -25.11 22.28 15.26
C THR A 186 -25.53 20.93 15.84
N GLY A 187 -24.59 19.98 15.92
CA GLY A 187 -24.84 18.67 16.54
C GLY A 187 -25.67 17.67 15.72
N VAL A 188 -26.10 18.00 14.49
CA VAL A 188 -26.93 17.10 13.66
C VAL A 188 -26.13 16.07 12.83
N GLY A 189 -24.81 16.03 12.99
CA GLY A 189 -23.94 15.04 12.34
C GLY A 189 -23.12 15.53 11.15
N LYS A 190 -23.02 16.84 10.90
CA LYS A 190 -22.18 17.40 9.81
C LYS A 190 -20.72 16.93 9.90
N THR A 191 -20.09 17.14 11.06
CA THR A 191 -18.71 16.71 11.34
C THR A 191 -18.59 15.19 11.34
N GLU A 192 -19.62 14.48 11.80
CA GLU A 192 -19.62 13.01 11.83
C GLU A 192 -19.64 12.42 10.42
N LEU A 193 -20.38 13.04 9.49
CA LEU A 193 -20.35 12.67 8.07
C LEU A 193 -18.95 12.87 7.47
N CYS A 194 -18.25 13.96 7.81
CA CYS A 194 -16.86 14.16 7.36
C CYS A 194 -15.91 13.09 7.89
N LYS A 195 -16.02 12.72 9.18
CA LYS A 195 -15.21 11.64 9.77
C LYS A 195 -15.52 10.29 9.15
N ALA A 196 -16.81 9.97 8.98
CA ALA A 196 -17.25 8.75 8.33
C ALA A 196 -16.74 8.69 6.87
N LEU A 197 -16.78 9.80 6.15
CA LEU A 197 -16.24 9.91 4.79
C LEU A 197 -14.72 9.72 4.75
N ALA A 198 -13.97 10.31 5.69
CA ALA A 198 -12.52 10.12 5.79
C ALA A 198 -12.18 8.66 6.07
N GLY A 199 -12.85 8.05 7.04
CA GLY A 199 -12.67 6.63 7.38
C GLY A 199 -13.09 5.69 6.26
N PHE A 200 -14.07 6.06 5.43
CA PHE A 200 -14.49 5.27 4.29
C PHE A 200 -13.53 5.39 3.10
N LEU A 201 -13.17 6.61 2.69
CA LEU A 201 -12.35 6.84 1.50
C LEU A 201 -10.87 6.55 1.73
N PHE A 202 -10.36 6.82 2.92
CA PHE A 202 -8.93 6.78 3.23
C PHE A 202 -8.59 5.81 4.35
N ASP A 203 -9.57 4.99 4.76
CA ASP A 203 -9.43 3.91 5.75
C ASP A 203 -9.00 4.35 7.16
N THR A 204 -8.95 5.67 7.42
CA THR A 204 -8.66 6.27 8.73
C THR A 204 -9.38 7.62 8.91
N GLU A 205 -9.89 7.87 10.12
CA GLU A 205 -10.47 9.18 10.48
C GLU A 205 -9.41 10.27 10.60
N GLU A 206 -8.16 9.90 10.85
CA GLU A 206 -7.04 10.84 10.89
C GLU A 206 -6.79 11.50 9.54
N ALA A 207 -7.38 10.98 8.45
CA ALA A 207 -7.37 11.62 7.15
C ALA A 207 -8.32 12.82 7.08
N MET A 208 -8.93 13.23 8.18
CA MET A 208 -9.66 14.49 8.26
C MET A 208 -8.74 15.62 8.76
N VAL A 209 -8.57 16.66 7.94
CA VAL A 209 -7.94 17.92 8.34
C VAL A 209 -9.05 18.89 8.72
N ARG A 210 -9.18 19.20 10.01
CA ARG A 210 -10.16 20.16 10.51
C ARG A 210 -9.49 21.52 10.71
N ILE A 211 -10.09 22.56 10.15
CA ILE A 211 -9.66 23.94 10.33
C ILE A 211 -10.85 24.74 10.86
N ASP A 212 -10.69 25.31 12.05
CA ASP A 212 -11.68 26.20 12.65
C ASP A 212 -11.54 27.60 12.05
N MET A 213 -12.55 28.05 11.30
CA MET A 213 -12.51 29.34 10.63
C MET A 213 -12.67 30.54 11.58
N SER A 214 -13.09 30.31 12.83
CA SER A 214 -13.10 31.34 13.87
C SER A 214 -11.69 31.81 14.24
N GLU A 215 -10.63 31.04 13.94
CA GLU A 215 -9.23 31.49 14.08
C GLU A 215 -8.75 32.41 12.93
N PHE A 216 -9.54 32.48 11.85
CA PHE A 216 -9.20 33.15 10.60
C PHE A 216 -10.11 34.36 10.30
N MET A 217 -10.62 35.02 11.35
CA MET A 217 -11.51 36.19 11.24
C MET A 217 -10.80 37.48 10.81
N GLU A 218 -9.48 37.56 10.98
CA GLU A 218 -8.69 38.76 10.76
C GLU A 218 -7.80 38.62 9.52
N LYS A 219 -7.51 39.73 8.85
CA LYS A 219 -6.74 39.70 7.60
C LYS A 219 -5.36 39.04 7.74
N HIS A 220 -4.67 39.27 8.86
CA HIS A 220 -3.33 38.73 9.07
C HIS A 220 -3.35 37.23 9.42
N SER A 221 -4.47 36.70 9.94
CA SER A 221 -4.56 35.27 10.22
C SER A 221 -4.72 34.45 8.94
N VAL A 222 -5.25 35.02 7.85
CA VAL A 222 -5.32 34.36 6.52
C VAL A 222 -3.94 33.96 6.00
N ALA A 223 -2.91 34.79 6.22
CA ALA A 223 -1.54 34.46 5.81
C ALA A 223 -1.01 33.20 6.51
N ARG A 224 -1.47 32.89 7.73
CA ARG A 224 -1.09 31.65 8.44
C ARG A 224 -1.72 30.40 7.84
N LEU A 225 -2.84 30.54 7.11
CA LEU A 225 -3.53 29.41 6.48
C LEU A 225 -2.73 28.85 5.30
N ILE A 226 -2.16 29.72 4.45
CA ILE A 226 -1.50 29.35 3.19
C ILE A 226 0.03 29.44 3.28
N GLY A 227 0.53 30.26 4.21
CA GLY A 227 1.94 30.61 4.32
C GLY A 227 2.14 32.08 4.01
N ALA A 228 3.16 32.68 4.62
CA ALA A 228 3.51 34.06 4.34
C ALA A 228 4.00 34.19 2.88
N PRO A 229 3.74 35.33 2.20
CA PRO A 229 4.30 35.56 0.87
C PRO A 229 5.83 35.80 0.92
N PRO A 230 6.55 35.65 -0.21
CA PRO A 230 7.99 35.91 -0.27
C PRO A 230 8.36 37.29 0.27
N GLY A 231 9.29 37.34 1.23
CA GLY A 231 9.76 38.59 1.87
C GLY A 231 9.12 38.92 3.22
N TYR A 232 8.21 38.09 3.74
CA TYR A 232 7.65 38.22 5.09
C TYR A 232 8.27 37.19 6.06
N VAL A 233 8.32 37.53 7.35
CA VAL A 233 8.76 36.61 8.42
C VAL A 233 7.81 35.40 8.41
N GLY A 234 8.38 34.18 8.36
CA GLY A 234 7.61 32.94 8.23
C GLY A 234 7.38 32.47 6.78
N TYR A 235 8.05 33.05 5.78
CA TYR A 235 7.97 32.54 4.38
C TYR A 235 8.44 31.08 4.24
N GLU A 236 9.42 30.66 5.05
CA GLU A 236 9.87 29.26 5.10
C GLU A 236 8.95 28.35 5.92
N GLU A 237 8.04 28.93 6.71
CA GLU A 237 7.01 28.21 7.45
C GLU A 237 5.78 28.08 6.55
N GLY A 238 5.56 26.87 6.00
CA GLY A 238 4.37 26.61 5.19
C GLY A 238 3.08 26.85 5.98
N GLY A 239 2.02 27.28 5.30
CA GLY A 239 0.73 27.53 5.94
C GLY A 239 0.10 26.28 6.50
N TYR A 240 -0.77 26.47 7.49
CA TYR A 240 -1.49 25.39 8.17
C TYR A 240 -2.21 24.45 7.19
N LEU A 241 -2.96 25.02 6.22
CA LEU A 241 -3.68 24.25 5.20
C LEU A 241 -2.71 23.60 4.22
N THR A 242 -1.76 24.38 3.68
CA THR A 242 -0.83 23.89 2.64
C THR A 242 0.05 22.77 3.16
N GLU A 243 0.55 22.85 4.39
CA GLU A 243 1.38 21.79 4.99
C GLU A 243 0.55 20.57 5.38
N ALA A 244 -0.66 20.75 5.90
CA ALA A 244 -1.55 19.63 6.20
C ALA A 244 -1.88 18.83 4.93
N VAL A 245 -2.25 19.51 3.84
CA VAL A 245 -2.54 18.86 2.54
C VAL A 245 -1.28 18.28 1.91
N ARG A 246 -0.13 18.96 1.99
CA ARG A 246 1.15 18.45 1.48
C ARG A 246 1.57 17.16 2.17
N ARG A 247 1.41 17.08 3.49
CA ARG A 247 1.72 15.87 4.28
C ARG A 247 0.71 14.75 4.06
N ARG A 248 -0.56 15.09 3.82
CA ARG A 248 -1.63 14.11 3.56
C ARG A 248 -2.54 14.56 2.40
N PRO A 249 -2.12 14.30 1.15
CA PRO A 249 -2.87 14.72 -0.05
C PRO A 249 -4.25 14.06 -0.17
N TYR A 250 -4.36 12.83 0.35
CA TYR A 250 -5.61 12.08 0.43
C TYR A 250 -6.27 12.33 1.78
N SER A 251 -7.07 13.40 1.85
CA SER A 251 -7.72 13.82 3.08
C SER A 251 -9.10 14.44 2.83
N VAL A 252 -9.93 14.46 3.87
CA VAL A 252 -11.15 15.26 3.93
C VAL A 252 -10.81 16.57 4.64
N LEU A 253 -10.89 17.68 3.92
CA LEU A 253 -10.73 19.00 4.50
C LEU A 253 -12.07 19.51 5.04
N LEU A 254 -12.17 19.71 6.35
CA LEU A 254 -13.33 20.30 7.01
C LEU A 254 -12.99 21.74 7.43
N LEU A 255 -13.68 22.70 6.83
CA LEU A 255 -13.67 24.10 7.22
C LEU A 255 -14.88 24.35 8.11
N ASP A 256 -14.65 24.38 9.43
CA ASP A 256 -15.71 24.55 10.42
C ASP A 256 -16.04 26.03 10.60
N GLU A 257 -17.31 26.36 10.84
CA GLU A 257 -17.80 27.75 11.00
C GLU A 257 -17.36 28.72 9.89
N VAL A 258 -17.41 28.28 8.62
CA VAL A 258 -16.92 29.05 7.46
C VAL A 258 -17.52 30.45 7.34
N GLU A 259 -18.72 30.68 7.87
CA GLU A 259 -19.36 31.99 7.93
C GLU A 259 -18.62 33.01 8.81
N LYS A 260 -17.72 32.56 9.69
CA LYS A 260 -16.87 33.41 10.54
C LYS A 260 -15.58 33.82 9.85
N ALA A 261 -15.18 33.14 8.78
CA ALA A 261 -13.93 33.40 8.07
C ALA A 261 -13.85 34.83 7.54
N HIS A 262 -12.64 35.40 7.53
CA HIS A 262 -12.37 36.65 6.83
C HIS A 262 -12.67 36.48 5.32
N PRO A 263 -13.23 37.48 4.62
CA PRO A 263 -13.56 37.41 3.19
C PRO A 263 -12.40 36.94 2.29
N ASP A 264 -11.17 37.32 2.62
CA ASP A 264 -9.97 36.91 1.87
C ASP A 264 -9.75 35.39 1.86
N VAL A 265 -10.27 34.63 2.84
CA VAL A 265 -10.21 33.17 2.85
C VAL A 265 -10.98 32.58 1.67
N PHE A 266 -12.13 33.16 1.30
CA PHE A 266 -12.92 32.65 0.17
C PHE A 266 -12.20 32.81 -1.17
N ASN A 267 -11.41 33.87 -1.34
CA ASN A 267 -10.61 34.07 -2.55
C ASN A 267 -9.59 32.94 -2.74
N VAL A 268 -9.07 32.42 -1.63
CA VAL A 268 -8.11 31.30 -1.61
C VAL A 268 -8.82 30.01 -1.95
N LEU A 269 -9.98 29.75 -1.33
CA LEU A 269 -10.77 28.54 -1.57
C LEU A 269 -11.32 28.47 -3.01
N LEU A 270 -11.53 29.60 -3.68
CA LEU A 270 -11.92 29.65 -5.09
C LEU A 270 -10.81 29.27 -6.06
N GLN A 271 -9.55 29.27 -5.62
CA GLN A 271 -8.40 28.85 -6.43
C GLN A 271 -8.16 27.33 -6.36
N VAL A 272 -8.87 26.63 -5.47
CA VAL A 272 -8.72 25.19 -5.18
C VAL A 272 -9.66 24.34 -6.04
#